data_AF-A0A554K397-F1
#
_entry.id   AF-A0A554K397-F1
#
_cell.length_a   1.000
_cell.length_b   1.000
_cell.length_c   1.000
_cell.angle_alpha   90.00
_cell.angle_beta   90.00
_cell.angle_gamma   90.00
#
_symmetry.space_group_name_H-M   'P 1'
#
loop_
_entity.id
_entity.type
_entity.pdbx_description
1 polymer ?
#
loop_
_entity_poly.entity_id
_entity_poly.type
_entity_poly.pdbx_seq_one_letter_code
_entity_poly.pdbx_strand_id
1 'polypeptide(L)'
;MSFLDIGAIVVFSLAAVFFVVFFWLCRGWAKPMHPERRTVIGLMVSSLYTFWFIVIGMLILIVIWLIWQFLPNLSNLRTFSF
;
A
#
# COMPACT_ATOMS: atom_id res chain seq x y z
N MET A 1 -11.41 13.82 -11.25
CA MET A 1 -10.68 12.97 -10.31
C MET A 1 -9.45 12.44 -11.03
N SER A 2 -8.25 12.71 -10.52
CA SER A 2 -7.01 12.31 -11.17
C SER A 2 -6.76 10.80 -11.00
N PHE A 3 -5.92 10.22 -11.87
CA PHE A 3 -5.49 8.82 -11.74
C PHE A 3 -4.88 8.53 -10.35
N LEU A 4 -4.12 9.48 -9.81
CA LEU A 4 -3.52 9.37 -8.48
C LEU A 4 -4.58 9.37 -7.37
N ASP A 5 -5.65 10.16 -7.49
CA ASP A 5 -6.75 10.18 -6.51
C ASP A 5 -7.46 8.81 -6.46
N ILE A 6 -7.75 8.23 -7.63
CA ILE A 6 -8.41 6.92 -7.72
C ILE A 6 -7.48 5.84 -7.18
N GLY A 7 -6.20 5.86 -7.57
CA GLY A 7 -5.19 4.93 -7.08
C GLY A 7 -5.03 4.99 -5.56
N ALA A 8 -4.96 6.19 -5.00
CA ALA A 8 -4.85 6.39 -3.55
C ALA A 8 -6.06 5.80 -2.81
N ILE A 9 -7.28 6.03 -3.29
CA ILE A 9 -8.50 5.45 -2.69
C ILE A 9 -8.45 3.93 -2.69
N VAL A 10 -7.99 3.31 -3.78
CA VAL A 10 -7.84 1.85 -3.85
C VAL A 10 -6.80 1.38 -2.84
N VAL A 11 -5.64 2.03 -2.74
CA VAL A 11 -4.58 1.67 -1.77
C VAL A 11 -5.08 1.81 -0.33
N PHE A 12 -5.78 2.90 0.01
CA PHE A 12 -6.34 3.09 1.35
C PHE A 12 -7.44 2.07 1.68
N SER A 13 -8.29 1.74 0.70
CA SER A 13 -9.33 0.73 0.88
C SER A 13 -8.73 -0.66 1.12
N LEU A 14 -7.70 -1.03 0.36
CA LEU A 14 -6.95 -2.27 0.55
C LEU A 14 -6.18 -2.28 1.88
N ALA A 15 -5.60 -1.16 2.28
CA ALA A 15 -4.91 -1.02 3.55
C ALA A 15 -5.85 -1.26 4.75
N ALA A 16 -7.09 -0.77 4.68
CA ALA A 16 -8.08 -1.02 5.73
C ALA A 16 -8.41 -2.51 5.85
N VAL A 17 -8.62 -3.21 4.73
CA VAL A 17 -8.86 -4.66 4.73
C VAL A 17 -7.64 -5.42 5.26
N PHE A 18 -6.44 -5.04 4.79
CA PHE A 18 -5.18 -5.63 5.24
C PHE A 18 -5.00 -5.47 6.75
N PHE A 19 -5.24 -4.27 7.29
CA PHE A 19 -5.16 -3.99 8.72
C PHE A 19 -6.07 -4.91 9.52
N VAL A 20 -7.35 -5.06 9.13
CA VAL A 20 -8.30 -5.91 9.84
C VAL A 20 -7.82 -7.36 9.83
N VAL A 21 -7.47 -7.90 8.66
CA VAL A 21 -6.99 -9.30 8.53
C VAL A 21 -5.75 -9.53 9.37
N PHE A 22 -4.76 -8.64 9.28
CA PHE A 22 -3.50 -8.78 10.01
C PHE A 22 -3.69 -8.61 11.52
N PHE A 23 -4.57 -7.71 11.95
CA PHE A 23 -4.92 -7.52 13.35
C PHE A 23 -5.51 -8.80 13.96
N TRP A 24 -6.45 -9.45 13.27
CA TRP A 24 -7.03 -10.72 13.71
C TRP A 24 -5.97 -11.82 13.80
N LEU A 25 -5.07 -11.90 12.82
CA LEU A 25 -3.99 -12.88 12.78
C LEU A 25 -3.01 -12.68 13.96
N CYS A 26 -2.52 -11.45 14.17
CA CYS A 26 -1.63 -11.12 15.27
C CYS A 26 -2.29 -11.33 16.64
N ARG A 27 -3.57 -10.98 16.79
CA ARG A 27 -4.34 -11.20 18.03
C ARG A 27 -4.48 -12.69 18.35
N GLY A 28 -4.73 -13.52 17.32
CA GLY A 28 -4.77 -14.98 17.47
C GLY A 28 -3.41 -15.55 17.87
N TRP A 29 -2.34 -15.07 17.24
CA TRP A 29 -0.98 -15.53 17.48
C TRP A 29 -0.43 -15.12 18.86
N ALA A 30 -0.84 -13.96 19.39
CA ALA A 30 -0.43 -13.49 20.71
C ALA A 30 -1.21 -14.15 21.88
N LYS A 31 -2.33 -14.83 21.60
CA LYS A 31 -3.18 -15.49 22.61
C LYS A 31 -2.44 -16.49 23.52
N PRO A 32 -1.60 -17.41 23.01
CA PRO A 32 -0.88 -18.37 23.85
C PRO A 32 0.28 -17.76 24.66
N MET A 33 0.88 -16.65 24.19
CA MET A 33 2.10 -16.10 24.80
C MET A 33 1.81 -15.07 25.91
N HIS A 34 0.90 -14.12 25.66
CA HIS A 34 0.57 -13.04 26.60
C HIS A 34 -0.91 -12.60 26.45
N PRO A 35 -1.85 -13.25 27.17
CA PRO A 35 -3.29 -13.03 26.97
C PRO A 35 -3.75 -11.62 27.33
N GLU A 36 -3.09 -10.94 28.28
CA GLU A 36 -3.44 -9.59 28.72
C GLU A 36 -3.04 -8.50 27.71
N ARG A 37 -1.93 -8.69 26.98
CA ARG A 37 -1.37 -7.69 26.06
C ARG A 37 -1.67 -7.97 24.59
N ARG A 38 -2.42 -9.03 24.28
CA ARG A 38 -2.72 -9.46 22.90
C ARG A 38 -3.30 -8.37 22.01
N THR A 39 -4.14 -7.49 22.56
CA THR A 39 -4.79 -6.42 21.80
C THR A 39 -3.80 -5.31 21.46
N VAL A 40 -2.95 -4.93 22.41
CA VAL A 40 -1.93 -3.88 22.24
C VAL A 40 -0.87 -4.33 21.23
N ILE A 41 -0.38 -5.56 21.38
CA ILE A 41 0.61 -6.14 20.45
C ILE A 41 0.01 -6.26 19.06
N GLY A 42 -1.22 -6.78 18.96
CA GLY A 42 -1.94 -6.87 17.69
C GLY A 42 -2.09 -5.51 17.00
N LEU A 43 -2.52 -4.48 17.74
CA LEU A 43 -2.68 -3.12 17.20
C LEU A 43 -1.35 -2.52 16.74
N MET A 44 -0.30 -2.59 17.56
CA MET A 44 1.02 -2.01 17.23
C MET A 44 1.65 -2.67 16.01
N VAL A 45 1.61 -4.01 15.94
CA VAL A 45 2.21 -4.74 14.82
C VAL A 45 1.40 -4.52 13.54
N SER A 46 0.07 -4.67 13.61
CA SER A 46 -0.79 -4.45 12.43
C SER A 46 -0.73 -3.01 11.92
N SER A 47 -0.65 -2.00 12.80
CA SER A 47 -0.51 -0.60 12.38
C SER A 47 0.83 -0.35 11.69
N LEU A 48 1.93 -0.90 12.20
CA LEU A 48 3.26 -0.79 11.59
C LEU A 48 3.28 -1.41 10.18
N TYR A 49 2.77 -2.63 10.02
CA TYR A 49 2.72 -3.29 8.71
C TYR A 49 1.77 -2.59 7.74
N THR A 50 0.64 -2.08 8.22
CA THR A 50 -0.31 -1.31 7.38
C THR A 50 0.30 0.02 6.94
N PHE A 51 1.05 0.69 7.81
CA PHE A 51 1.80 1.90 7.46
C PHE A 51 2.78 1.63 6.33
N TRP A 52 3.61 0.59 6.45
CA TRP A 52 4.54 0.19 5.40
C TRP A 52 3.83 -0.19 4.10
N PHE A 53 2.69 -0.89 4.18
CA PHE A 53 1.87 -1.22 3.03
C PHE A 53 1.40 0.03 2.29
N ILE A 54 0.92 1.05 3.00
CA ILE A 54 0.50 2.33 2.39
C ILE A 54 1.69 3.04 1.75
N VAL A 55 2.83 3.14 2.45
CA VAL A 55 4.03 3.80 1.92
C VAL A 55 4.49 3.14 0.62
N ILE A 56 4.59 1.81 0.61
CA ILE A 56 5.00 1.04 -0.56
C ILE A 56 3.95 1.17 -1.68
N GLY A 57 2.66 1.06 -1.36
CA GLY A 57 1.57 1.19 -2.33
C GLY A 57 1.55 2.55 -3.02
N MET A 58 1.77 3.63 -2.26
CA MET A 58 1.87 4.99 -2.81
C MET A 58 3.12 5.18 -3.67
N LEU A 59 4.27 4.62 -3.25
CA LEU A 59 5.50 4.61 -4.05
C LEU A 59 5.28 3.94 -5.41
N ILE A 60 4.65 2.78 -5.43
CA ILE A 60 4.33 2.04 -6.66
C ILE A 60 3.41 2.85 -7.56
N LEU A 61 2.36 3.49 -7.01
CA LEU A 61 1.46 4.35 -7.79
C LEU A 61 2.19 5.52 -8.46
N ILE A 62 3.10 6.17 -7.73
CA ILE A 62 3.90 7.27 -8.27
C ILE A 62 4.81 6.77 -9.40
N VAL A 63 5.46 5.61 -9.23
CA VAL A 63 6.30 5.01 -10.27
C VAL A 63 5.48 4.68 -11.53
N ILE A 64 4.30 4.08 -11.37
CA ILE A 64 3.40 3.78 -12.49
C ILE A 64 2.97 5.06 -13.21
N TRP A 65 2.60 6.09 -12.43
CA TRP A 65 2.20 7.38 -12.99
C TRP A 65 3.34 8.05 -13.77
N LEU A 66 4.56 8.03 -13.23
CA LEU A 66 5.75 8.53 -13.93
C LEU A 66 5.98 7.75 -15.24
N ILE A 67 5.98 6.42 -15.19
CA ILE A 67 6.17 5.58 -16.39
C ILE A 67 5.13 5.93 -17.47
N TRP A 68 3.86 6.06 -17.07
CA TRP A 68 2.78 6.41 -17.98
C TRP A 68 3.01 7.76 -18.67
N GLN A 69 3.60 8.72 -17.94
CA GLN A 69 3.84 10.06 -18.48
C GLN A 69 5.11 10.15 -19.34
N PHE A 70 6.13 9.34 -19.06
CA PHE A 70 7.36 9.31 -19.84
C PHE A 70 7.27 8.42 -21.10
N LEU A 71 6.41 7.40 -21.11
CA LEU A 71 6.20 6.52 -22.27
C LEU A 71 5.88 7.26 -23.58
N PRO A 72 4.90 8.20 -23.63
CA PRO A 72 4.56 8.89 -24.87
C PRO A 72 5.67 9.83 -25.37
N ASN A 73 6.51 10.35 -24.47
CA ASN A 73 7.66 11.18 -24.85
C ASN A 73 8.75 10.37 -25.57
N LEU A 74 8.96 9.10 -25.18
CA LEU A 74 9.89 8.20 -25.85
C LEU A 74 9.41 7.79 -27.25
N SER A 75 8.11 7.58 -27.45
CA SER A 75 7.56 7.26 -28.78
C SER A 75 7.63 8.44 -29.77
N ASN A 76 7.48 9.66 -29.28
CA ASN A 76 7.61 10.87 -30.10
C ASN A 76 9.06 11.10 -30.54
N LEU A 77 10.05 10.90 -29.66
CA LEU A 77 11.46 10.99 -30.05
C LEU A 77 11.86 9.98 -31.14
N ARG A 78 11.23 8.80 -31.17
CA ARG A 78 11.48 7.75 -32.17
C ARG A 78 10.87 8.06 -33.55
N THR A 79 9.87 8.92 -33.63
CA THR A 79 9.21 9.31 -34.89
C THR A 79 9.93 10.48 -35.58
N PHE A 80 10.66 11.31 -34.84
CA PHE A 80 11.46 12.42 -35.39
C PHE A 80 12.90 12.04 -35.77
N SER A 81 13.31 10.78 -35.61
CA SER A 81 14.66 10.30 -35.95
C SER A 81 14.75 9.61 -37.32
N PHE A 82 13.87 9.94 -38.26
CA PHE A 82 13.92 9.48 -39.65
C PHE A 82 13.99 10.65 -40.62
#